data_AF-A0A1Y1YWF6-F1
#
_entry.id   AF-A0A1Y1YWF6-F1
#
_cell.length_a   1.000
_cell.length_b   1.000
_cell.length_c   1.000
_cell.angle_alpha   90.00
_cell.angle_beta   90.00
_cell.angle_gamma   90.00
#
_symmetry.space_group_name_H-M   'P 1'
#
loop_
_entity.id
_entity.type
_entity.pdbx_description
1 polymer ?
#
loop_
_entity_poly.entity_id
_entity_poly.type
_entity_poly.pdbx_seq_one_letter_code
_entity_poly.pdbx_strand_id
1 'polypeptide(L)'
;MYRLSIWLFLVPHISCLYITNPISATIWQVGGISVLHWEPAGSPSASLEIALLKGDPEDLKVVEIIGSQVESDLDGYSWVVPQDIDSGSDYVVGISRDKEWSYSHYFTIINSNDELDYRFTLPAVNSVE
;
A
#
# COMPACT_ATOMS: atom_id res chain seq x y z
N MET A 1 47.67 18.50 -27.66
CA MET A 1 47.47 18.78 -26.22
C MET A 1 45.97 18.78 -25.99
N TYR A 2 45.35 17.63 -25.71
CA TYR A 2 43.90 17.53 -25.56
C TYR A 2 43.52 17.74 -24.10
N ARG A 3 42.81 18.84 -23.81
CA ARG A 3 42.17 19.06 -22.52
C ARG A 3 40.86 18.28 -22.51
N LEU A 4 40.86 17.15 -21.82
CA LEU A 4 39.66 16.33 -21.61
C LEU A 4 38.79 17.05 -20.57
N SER A 5 37.82 17.85 -21.02
CA SER A 5 36.80 18.42 -20.13
C SER A 5 35.78 17.34 -19.80
N ILE A 6 35.93 16.73 -18.63
CA ILE A 6 34.92 15.86 -18.04
C ILE A 6 33.78 16.76 -17.54
N TRP A 7 32.65 16.72 -18.22
CA TRP A 7 31.40 17.24 -17.68
C TRP A 7 30.91 16.24 -16.63
N LEU A 8 31.10 16.59 -15.36
CA LEU A 8 30.48 15.85 -14.26
C LEU A 8 28.98 16.18 -14.30
N PHE A 9 28.21 15.41 -15.05
CA PHE A 9 26.77 15.38 -14.84
C PHE A 9 26.56 14.79 -13.44
N LEU A 10 26.24 15.65 -12.49
CA LEU A 10 25.65 15.25 -11.22
C LEU A 10 24.31 14.61 -11.60
N VAL A 11 24.32 13.32 -11.90
CA VAL A 11 23.07 12.57 -12.08
C VAL A 11 22.43 12.56 -10.70
N PRO A 12 21.26 13.20 -10.50
CA PRO A 12 20.53 12.99 -9.27
C PRO A 12 20.31 11.49 -9.15
N HIS A 13 20.82 10.90 -8.07
CA HIS A 13 20.51 9.51 -7.74
C HIS A 13 19.04 9.52 -7.33
N ILE A 14 18.15 9.25 -8.27
CA ILE A 14 16.74 9.04 -7.97
C ILE A 14 16.70 7.73 -7.20
N SER A 15 16.60 7.82 -5.89
CA SER A 15 16.44 6.67 -5.01
C SER A 15 14.97 6.26 -5.01
N CYS A 16 14.57 5.54 -6.06
CA CYS A 16 13.21 5.03 -6.22
C CYS A 16 12.96 3.86 -5.26
N LEU A 17 12.13 4.07 -4.23
CA LEU A 17 11.73 3.03 -3.29
C LEU A 17 10.79 2.04 -3.98
N TYR A 18 11.01 0.73 -3.80
CA TYR A 18 10.17 -0.28 -4.43
C TYR A 18 9.34 -1.03 -3.39
N ILE A 19 8.01 -1.02 -3.53
CA ILE A 19 7.10 -1.73 -2.63
C ILE A 19 6.95 -3.16 -3.14
N THR A 20 7.39 -4.13 -2.34
CA THR A 20 7.31 -5.56 -2.65
C THR A 20 6.05 -6.22 -2.11
N ASN A 21 5.41 -5.62 -1.08
CA ASN A 21 4.09 -6.00 -0.60
C ASN A 21 3.36 -4.77 -0.04
N PRO A 22 2.11 -4.48 -0.43
CA PRO A 22 1.19 -5.35 -1.17
C PRO A 22 1.45 -5.47 -2.69
N ILE A 23 1.06 -6.61 -3.26
CA ILE A 23 1.00 -6.89 -4.70
C ILE A 23 -0.46 -7.06 -5.15
N SER A 24 -0.69 -7.24 -6.46
CA SER A 24 -2.05 -7.31 -7.01
C SER A 24 -2.94 -8.45 -6.48
N ALA A 25 -2.33 -9.50 -5.95
CA ALA A 25 -3.02 -10.64 -5.35
C ALA A 25 -3.12 -10.55 -3.81
N THR A 26 -2.60 -9.48 -3.20
CA THR A 26 -2.63 -9.32 -1.75
C THR A 26 -4.05 -8.99 -1.29
N ILE A 27 -4.47 -9.69 -0.23
CA ILE A 27 -5.76 -9.46 0.43
C ILE A 27 -5.47 -9.13 1.88
N TRP A 28 -5.92 -7.96 2.32
CA TRP A 28 -5.89 -7.55 3.72
C TRP A 28 -7.27 -7.68 4.33
N GLN A 29 -7.31 -8.12 5.58
CA GLN A 29 -8.55 -8.28 6.32
C GLN A 29 -8.67 -7.16 7.34
N VAL A 30 -9.83 -6.49 7.38
CA VAL A 30 -10.11 -5.48 8.42
C VAL A 30 -10.02 -6.10 9.82
N GLY A 31 -9.45 -5.35 10.76
CA GLY A 31 -9.08 -5.83 12.10
C GLY A 31 -7.89 -6.81 12.14
N GLY A 32 -7.34 -7.18 10.97
CA GLY A 32 -6.19 -8.07 10.85
C GLY A 32 -4.86 -7.30 10.87
N ILE A 33 -3.79 -7.99 11.27
CA ILE A 33 -2.42 -7.49 11.14
C ILE A 33 -1.93 -7.83 9.73
N SER A 34 -1.55 -6.80 8.98
CA SER A 34 -0.96 -6.91 7.65
C SER A 34 0.46 -6.35 7.66
N VAL A 35 1.37 -7.02 6.94
CA VAL A 35 2.78 -6.62 6.88
C VAL A 35 3.08 -6.05 5.49
N LEU A 36 3.48 -4.79 5.47
CA LEU A 36 3.99 -4.10 4.31
C LEU A 36 5.48 -4.40 4.16
N HIS A 37 5.95 -4.55 2.93
CA HIS A 37 7.37 -4.76 2.64
C HIS A 37 7.81 -3.86 1.49
N TRP A 38 9.02 -3.34 1.59
CA TRP A 38 9.65 -2.54 0.56
C TRP A 38 11.16 -2.78 0.53
N GLU A 39 11.78 -2.47 -0.60
CA GLU A 39 13.23 -2.49 -0.75
C GLU A 39 13.79 -1.06 -0.67
N PRO A 40 14.81 -0.81 0.16
CA PRO A 40 15.39 0.50 0.34
C PRO A 40 16.19 0.93 -0.90
N ALA A 41 15.92 2.13 -1.38
CA ALA A 41 16.66 2.71 -2.49
C ALA A 41 17.86 3.50 -1.96
N GLY A 42 19.02 2.85 -1.86
CA GLY A 42 20.35 3.47 -1.89
C GLY A 42 20.76 4.42 -0.74
N SER A 43 19.85 4.84 0.13
CA SER A 43 20.15 5.72 1.27
C SER A 43 19.53 5.15 2.53
N PRO A 44 20.37 4.65 3.45
CA PRO A 44 19.89 4.30 4.77
C PRO A 44 19.59 5.55 5.58
N SER A 45 18.60 5.48 6.46
CA SER A 45 18.17 6.54 7.39
C SER A 45 17.28 7.67 6.84
N ALA A 46 16.52 7.45 5.78
CA ALA A 46 15.45 8.40 5.40
C ALA A 46 14.17 8.15 6.23
N SER A 47 13.42 9.22 6.51
CA SER A 47 12.08 9.12 7.10
C SER A 47 11.04 8.95 5.99
N LEU A 48 10.24 7.90 6.10
CA LEU A 48 9.16 7.55 5.18
C LEU A 48 7.81 7.93 5.77
N GLU A 49 6.90 8.38 4.90
CA GLU A 49 5.48 8.51 5.22
C GLU A 49 4.72 7.46 4.42
N ILE A 50 3.96 6.62 5.12
CA ILE A 50 3.19 5.53 4.54
C ILE A 50 1.72 5.90 4.62
N ALA A 51 1.05 5.90 3.48
CA ALA A 51 -0.36 6.20 3.36
C ALA A 51 -1.10 5.05 2.66
N LEU A 52 -2.31 4.77 3.12
CA LEU A 52 -3.29 3.99 2.40
C LEU A 52 -4.10 4.93 1.50
N LEU A 53 -4.11 4.64 0.20
CA LEU A 53 -4.90 5.36 -0.79
C LEU A 53 -5.96 4.45 -1.41
N LYS A 54 -7.03 5.07 -1.91
CA LYS A 54 -8.12 4.39 -2.62
C LYS A 54 -8.58 5.23 -3.80
N GLY A 55 -8.99 4.56 -4.88
CA GLY A 55 -9.68 5.17 -6.01
C GLY A 55 -8.98 4.95 -7.34
N ASP A 56 -9.35 5.76 -8.33
CA ASP A 56 -8.78 5.68 -9.67
C ASP A 56 -7.34 6.19 -9.72
N PRO A 57 -6.49 5.69 -10.63
CA PRO A 57 -5.11 6.16 -10.80
C PRO A 57 -4.97 7.67 -11.01
N GLU A 58 -6.02 8.32 -11.53
CA GLU A 58 -6.06 9.76 -11.80
C GLU A 58 -6.62 10.59 -10.63
N ASP A 59 -7.26 9.96 -9.64
CA ASP A 59 -7.88 10.61 -8.46
C ASP A 59 -7.69 9.75 -7.18
N LEU A 60 -6.46 9.31 -6.92
CA LEU A 60 -6.13 8.56 -5.70
C LEU A 60 -6.30 9.44 -4.47
N LYS A 61 -7.14 8.99 -3.53
CA LYS A 61 -7.42 9.70 -2.27
C LYS A 61 -6.77 9.00 -1.11
N VAL A 62 -6.14 9.76 -0.23
CA VAL A 62 -5.63 9.25 1.04
C VAL A 62 -6.82 8.87 1.91
N VAL A 63 -6.92 7.58 2.20
CA VAL A 63 -7.87 7.02 3.16
C VAL A 63 -7.32 7.20 4.57
N GLU A 64 -6.05 6.83 4.77
CA GLU A 64 -5.43 6.85 6.09
C GLU A 64 -3.91 6.99 6.01
N ILE A 65 -3.31 7.58 7.04
CA ILE A 65 -1.85 7.57 7.23
C ILE A 65 -1.50 6.38 8.11
N ILE A 66 -0.88 5.36 7.50
CA ILE A 66 -0.46 4.12 8.16
C ILE A 66 0.70 4.38 9.12
N GLY A 67 1.63 5.24 8.73
CA GLY A 67 2.81 5.54 9.54
C GLY A 67 3.49 6.82 9.09
N SER A 68 3.86 7.66 10.05
CA SER A 68 4.66 8.87 9.84
C SER A 68 6.07 8.66 10.39
N GLN A 69 7.09 9.08 9.65
CA GLN A 69 8.51 8.99 10.06
C GLN A 69 9.02 7.55 10.24
N VAL A 70 8.56 6.62 9.39
CA VAL A 70 9.04 5.24 9.39
C VAL A 70 10.47 5.20 8.86
N GLU A 71 11.37 4.49 9.53
CA GLU A 71 12.76 4.37 9.08
C GLU A 71 12.82 3.58 7.78
N SER A 72 13.50 4.13 6.76
CA SER A 72 13.61 3.46 5.46
C SER A 72 14.40 2.16 5.47
N ASP A 73 15.17 1.92 6.53
CA ASP A 73 16.01 0.73 6.72
C ASP A 73 15.24 -0.48 7.22
N LEU A 74 13.96 -0.33 7.52
CA LEU A 74 13.11 -1.46 7.84
C LEU A 74 12.77 -2.25 6.57
N ASP A 75 12.85 -3.58 6.66
CA ASP A 75 12.39 -4.48 5.59
C ASP A 75 10.86 -4.58 5.51
N GLY A 76 10.15 -3.90 6.41
CA GLY A 76 8.69 -3.87 6.43
C GLY A 76 8.08 -3.11 7.60
N TYR A 77 6.77 -2.93 7.52
CA TYR A 77 5.94 -2.26 8.54
C TYR A 77 4.71 -3.09 8.82
N SER A 78 4.48 -3.42 10.09
CA SER A 78 3.26 -4.11 10.52
C SER A 78 2.18 -3.09 10.85
N TRP A 79 1.04 -3.21 10.19
CA TRP A 79 -0.10 -2.34 10.40
C TRP A 79 -1.36 -3.15 10.70
N VAL A 80 -2.17 -2.66 11.64
CA VAL A 80 -3.50 -3.22 11.93
C VAL A 80 -4.49 -2.45 11.08
N VAL A 81 -5.17 -3.14 10.17
CA VAL A 81 -6.21 -2.54 9.32
C VAL A 81 -7.40 -2.15 10.21
N PRO A 82 -7.82 -0.88 10.30
CA PRO A 82 -8.98 -0.49 11.08
C PRO A 82 -10.28 -1.13 10.59
N GLN A 83 -11.26 -1.26 11.48
CA GLN A 83 -12.55 -1.91 11.18
C GLN A 83 -13.52 -1.03 10.38
N ASP A 84 -13.28 0.27 10.34
CA ASP A 84 -14.06 1.29 9.65
C ASP A 84 -13.67 1.45 8.17
N ILE A 85 -12.68 0.69 7.69
CA ILE A 85 -12.34 0.64 6.28
C ILE A 85 -13.33 -0.24 5.53
N ASP A 86 -13.98 0.33 4.53
CA ASP A 86 -14.86 -0.40 3.61
C ASP A 86 -14.10 -1.48 2.84
N SER A 87 -14.78 -2.55 2.46
CA SER A 87 -14.21 -3.54 1.54
C SER A 87 -14.06 -2.96 0.11
N GLY A 88 -13.04 -3.41 -0.63
CA GLY A 88 -12.78 -2.95 -2.00
C GLY A 88 -11.45 -3.46 -2.57
N SER A 89 -11.29 -3.38 -3.90
CA SER A 89 -10.10 -3.83 -4.64
C SER A 89 -9.30 -2.70 -5.29
N ASP A 90 -9.64 -1.46 -4.94
CA ASP A 90 -9.12 -0.20 -5.47
C ASP A 90 -8.14 0.47 -4.49
N TYR A 91 -7.55 -0.31 -3.58
CA TYR A 91 -6.61 0.19 -2.57
C TYR A 91 -5.17 0.13 -3.07
N VAL A 92 -4.37 1.12 -2.69
CA VAL A 92 -2.94 1.25 -3.00
C VAL A 92 -2.20 1.72 -1.75
N VAL A 93 -1.02 1.17 -1.49
CA VAL A 93 -0.09 1.73 -0.51
C VAL A 93 0.80 2.72 -1.22
N GLY A 94 0.85 3.95 -0.72
CA GLY A 94 1.83 4.95 -1.10
C GLY A 94 2.88 5.10 -0.02
N ILE A 95 4.15 5.14 -0.41
CA ILE A 95 5.26 5.51 0.46
C ILE A 95 5.92 6.76 -0.11
N SER A 96 5.97 7.81 0.70
CA SER A 96 6.63 9.07 0.39
C SER A 96 8.00 9.16 1.05
N ARG A 97 9.00 9.58 0.29
CA ARG A 97 10.35 9.93 0.74
C ARG A 97 10.70 11.29 0.16
N ASP A 98 11.03 12.27 1.01
CA ASP A 98 11.45 13.61 0.56
C ASP A 98 10.51 14.27 -0.48
N LYS A 99 9.20 13.99 -0.38
CA LYS A 99 8.12 14.41 -1.30
C LYS A 99 8.04 13.65 -2.62
N GLU A 100 8.85 12.62 -2.81
CA GLU A 100 8.72 11.64 -3.89
C GLU A 100 7.86 10.46 -3.43
N TRP A 101 6.77 10.19 -4.15
CA TRP A 101 5.88 9.09 -3.85
C TRP A 101 6.20 7.86 -4.69
N SER A 102 6.21 6.71 -4.04
CA SER A 102 6.24 5.38 -4.66
C SER A 102 4.95 4.65 -4.30
N TYR A 103 4.36 3.95 -5.27
CA TYR A 103 3.05 3.31 -5.10
C TYR A 103 3.15 1.80 -5.32
N SER A 104 2.38 1.05 -4.55
CA SER A 104 2.23 -0.39 -4.72
C SER A 104 1.32 -0.72 -5.90
N HIS A 105 1.17 -2.00 -6.20
CA HIS A 105 0.04 -2.45 -7.00
C HIS A 105 -1.28 -2.24 -6.24
N TYR A 106 -2.38 -2.17 -6.99
CA TYR A 106 -3.73 -2.24 -6.44
C TYR A 106 -3.93 -3.56 -5.72
N PHE A 107 -4.52 -3.54 -4.54
CA PHE A 107 -4.78 -4.75 -3.75
C PHE A 107 -6.18 -4.68 -3.13
N THR A 108 -6.60 -5.78 -2.51
CA THR A 108 -7.96 -5.91 -1.97
C THR A 108 -7.97 -5.84 -0.45
N ILE A 109 -8.89 -5.07 0.11
CA ILE A 109 -9.25 -5.10 1.53
C ILE A 109 -10.63 -5.73 1.63
N ILE A 110 -10.79 -6.75 2.48
CA ILE A 110 -12.05 -7.43 2.73
C ILE A 110 -12.49 -7.30 4.18
N ASN A 111 -13.81 -7.21 4.37
CA ASN A 111 -14.44 -7.38 5.66
C ASN A 111 -15.11 -8.76 5.70
N SER A 112 -14.66 -9.63 6.59
CA SER A 112 -15.25 -10.98 6.71
C SER A 112 -16.73 -10.95 7.11
N ASN A 113 -17.23 -9.82 7.64
CA ASN A 113 -18.65 -9.65 7.91
C ASN A 113 -19.46 -9.36 6.63
N ASP A 114 -18.86 -8.76 5.60
CA ASP A 114 -19.52 -8.55 4.30
C ASP A 114 -19.67 -9.87 3.54
N GLU A 115 -18.78 -10.83 3.79
CA GLU A 115 -18.86 -12.18 3.23
C GLU A 115 -19.97 -13.04 3.90
N LEU A 116 -20.54 -12.64 5.04
CA LEU A 116 -21.59 -13.45 5.68
C LEU A 116 -23.03 -13.08 5.25
N ASP A 117 -23.22 -12.06 4.40
CA ASP A 117 -24.55 -11.60 4.00
C ASP A 117 -25.20 -12.47 2.90
N TYR A 118 -24.45 -13.38 2.25
CA TYR A 118 -25.02 -14.32 1.27
C TYR A 118 -25.63 -15.60 1.88
N ARG A 119 -25.60 -15.78 3.22
CA ARG A 119 -26.09 -17.02 3.87
C ARG A 119 -27.47 -16.91 4.52
N PHE A 120 -28.15 -15.77 4.46
CA PHE A 120 -29.39 -15.58 5.23
C PHE A 120 -30.64 -15.15 4.42
N THR A 121 -30.81 -15.64 3.20
CA THR A 121 -32.16 -15.66 2.59
C THR A 121 -32.41 -16.94 1.81
N LEU A 122 -32.43 -18.08 2.51
CA LEU A 122 -33.22 -19.21 2.01
C LEU A 122 -34.69 -18.80 2.13
N PRO A 123 -35.46 -18.72 1.03
CA PRO A 123 -36.91 -18.67 1.17
C PRO A 123 -37.32 -19.91 1.96
N ALA A 124 -38.12 -19.71 3.02
CA ALA A 124 -38.68 -20.81 3.78
C ALA A 124 -39.27 -21.81 2.78
N VAL A 125 -38.67 -23.01 2.69
CA VAL A 125 -39.31 -24.10 1.98
C VAL A 125 -40.53 -24.42 2.83
N ASN A 126 -41.68 -23.89 2.41
CA ASN A 126 -42.96 -24.32 2.95
C ASN A 126 -43.07 -25.79 2.57
N SER A 127 -42.77 -26.66 3.53
CA SER A 127 -43.06 -28.08 3.47
C SER A 127 -44.56 -28.21 3.22
N VAL A 128 -44.92 -28.50 1.97
CA VAL A 128 -46.28 -28.89 1.63
C VAL A 128 -46.49 -30.28 2.23
N GLU A 129 -47.62 -30.41 2.92
CA GLU A 129 -48.11 -31.55 3.71
C GLU A 129 -47.98 -32.92 3.02
#